data_AF-W6MNU3-F1
#
_entry.id   AF-W6MNU3-F1
#
_cell.length_a   1.000
_cell.length_b   1.000
_cell.length_c   1.000
_cell.angle_alpha   90.00
_cell.angle_beta   90.00
_cell.angle_gamma   90.00
#
_symmetry.space_group_name_H-M   'P 1'
#
loop_
_entity.id
_entity.type
_entity.pdbx_description
1 polymer ?
#
loop_
_entity_poly.entity_id
_entity_poly.type
_entity_poly.pdbx_seq_one_letter_code
_entity_poly.pdbx_strand_id
1 'polypeptide(L)' 'RVLGWGVENDTPYWLCANSWNTDWGDHGLFKILRGSDHCGIESEITAGLPQPV' A
#
# COMPACT_ATOMS: atom_id res chain seq x y z
N ARG A 1 1.11 5.43 0.40
CA ARG A 1 2.23 4.91 -0.44
C ARG A 1 2.27 3.39 -0.37
N VAL A 2 2.28 2.69 -1.50
CA VAL A 2 2.44 1.22 -1.54
C VAL A 2 3.91 0.87 -1.32
N LEU A 3 4.18 -0.06 -0.39
CA LEU A 3 5.53 -0.48 0.00
C LEU A 3 5.84 -1.93 -0.38
N GLY A 4 4.83 -2.77 -0.48
CA GLY A 4 4.99 -4.19 -0.74
C GLY A 4 3.66 -4.92 -0.77
N TRP A 5 3.71 -6.24 -0.84
CA TRP A 5 2.54 -7.11 -0.89
C TRP A 5 2.79 -8.40 -0.12
N GLY A 6 1.71 -9.11 0.19
CA GLY A 6 1.79 -10.42 0.83
C GLY A 6 0.49 -11.19 0.73
N VAL A 7 0.42 -12.25 1.53
CA VAL A 7 -0.78 -13.04 1.83
C VAL A 7 -0.81 -13.23 3.34
N GLU A 8 -1.96 -12.99 3.95
CA GLU A 8 -2.20 -13.24 5.38
C GLU A 8 -3.53 -13.98 5.49
N ASN A 9 -3.53 -15.17 6.12
CA ASN A 9 -4.70 -16.03 6.24
C ASN A 9 -5.43 -16.22 4.88
N ASP A 10 -4.67 -16.64 3.86
CA ASP A 10 -5.12 -16.83 2.48
C ASP A 10 -5.67 -15.56 1.78
N THR A 11 -5.59 -14.39 2.43
CA THR A 11 -6.06 -13.12 1.87
C THR A 11 -4.88 -12.31 1.32
N PRO A 12 -4.82 -12.06 0.00
CA PRO A 12 -3.77 -11.24 -0.60
C PRO A 12 -3.94 -9.76 -0.22
N TYR A 13 -2.83 -9.09 0.11
CA TYR A 13 -2.85 -7.67 0.48
C TYR A 13 -1.73 -6.84 -0.16
N TRP A 14 -1.95 -5.53 -0.21
CA TRP A 14 -0.93 -4.49 -0.36
C TRP A 14 -0.58 -3.93 1.03
N LEU A 15 0.72 -3.79 1.31
CA LEU A 15 1.22 -3.07 2.48
C LEU A 15 1.39 -1.60 2.11
N CYS A 16 0.68 -0.72 2.82
CA CYS A 16 0.65 0.70 2.55
C CYS A 16 1.07 1.51 3.78
N ALA A 17 1.90 2.53 3.56
CA ALA A 17 2.12 3.59 4.55
C ALA A 17 1.12 4.71 4.35
N ASN A 18 0.42 5.07 5.43
CA ASN A 18 -0.48 6.21 5.50
C ASN A 18 0.27 7.50 5.86
N SER A 19 -0.38 8.64 5.72
CA SER A 19 0.15 9.98 6.00
C SER A 19 -0.42 10.62 7.26
N TRP A 20 -1.07 9.84 8.14
CA TRP A 20 -1.74 10.33 9.36
C TRP A 20 -0.94 10.00 10.62
N ASN A 21 0.37 10.25 10.58
CA ASN A 21 1.31 9.99 11.68
C ASN A 21 1.40 8.50 12.09
N THR A 22 2.33 8.15 12.98
CA THR A 22 2.63 6.76 13.35
C THR A 22 1.70 6.19 14.43
N ASP A 23 0.91 7.02 15.10
CA ASP A 23 -0.07 6.61 16.10
C ASP A 23 -1.35 6.04 15.48
N TRP A 24 -1.56 6.24 14.18
CA TRP A 24 -2.68 5.64 13.44
C TRP A 24 -2.34 4.22 12.94
N GLY A 25 -3.28 3.30 13.07
CA GLY A 25 -3.17 1.95 12.51
C GLY A 25 -2.02 1.15 13.13
N ASP A 26 -1.29 0.41 12.29
CA ASP A 26 -0.12 -0.37 12.70
C ASP A 26 1.14 0.46 12.47
N HIS A 27 1.50 1.30 13.44
CA HIS A 27 2.65 2.21 13.34
C HIS A 27 2.62 3.12 12.09
N GLY A 28 1.44 3.60 11.68
CA GLY A 28 1.22 4.39 10.46
C GLY A 28 1.00 3.56 9.20
N LEU A 29 0.99 2.23 9.30
CA LEU A 29 0.80 1.31 8.19
C LEU A 29 -0.60 0.69 8.22
N PHE A 30 -1.01 0.17 7.05
CA PHE A 30 -2.20 -0.65 6.92
C PHE A 30 -2.04 -1.66 5.77
N LYS A 31 -2.90 -2.67 5.80
CA LYS A 31 -3.06 -3.66 4.73
C LYS A 31 -4.42 -3.44 4.05
N ILE A 32 -4.45 -3.52 2.73
CA ILE A 32 -5.69 -3.43 1.93
C ILE A 32 -5.75 -4.60 0.95
N LEU A 33 -6.96 -5.10 0.68
CA LEU A 33 -7.21 -6.22 -0.21
C LEU A 33 -6.60 -5.96 -1.60
N ARG A 34 -5.83 -6.93 -2.08
CA ARG A 34 -5.14 -6.89 -3.37
C ARG A 34 -5.78 -7.86 -4.36
N GLY A 35 -5.75 -7.50 -5.64
CA GLY A 35 -6.19 -8.34 -6.76
C GLY A 35 -7.66 -8.23 -7.09
N SER A 36 -8.34 -7.21 -6.54
CA SER A 36 -9.76 -6.95 -6.79
C SER A 36 -10.05 -5.46 -7.03
N ASP A 37 -9.03 -4.64 -7.28
CA ASP A 37 -9.11 -3.18 -7.32
C ASP A 37 -9.95 -2.60 -6.16
N HIS A 38 -9.73 -3.11 -4.95
CA HIS A 38 -10.57 -2.77 -3.81
C HIS A 38 -10.46 -1.27 -3.52
N CYS A 39 -11.61 -0.59 -3.50
CA CYS A 39 -11.70 0.87 -3.36
C CYS A 39 -10.89 1.66 -4.42
N GLY A 40 -10.65 1.07 -5.61
CA GLY A 40 -9.91 1.72 -6.69
C GLY A 40 -8.40 1.81 -6.45
N ILE A 41 -7.85 1.08 -5.47
CA ILE A 41 -6.45 1.20 -5.07
C ILE A 41 -5.45 0.79 -6.18
N GLU A 42 -5.89 0.02 -7.17
CA GLU A 42 -5.06 -0.49 -8.27
C GLU A 42 -5.22 0.34 -9.55
N SER A 43 -6.20 1.25 -9.59
CA SER A 43 -6.56 2.06 -10.76
C SER A 43 -5.67 3.29 -11.00
N GLU A 44 -5.12 3.92 -9.94
CA GLU A 44 -4.44 5.22 -10.05
C GLU A 44 -2.97 5.20 -9.55
N ILE A 45 -2.25 4.12 -9.84
CA ILE A 45 -0.84 3.98 -9.44
C ILE A 45 0.05 4.91 -10.29
N THR A 46 0.82 5.78 -9.62
CA THR A 46 1.80 6.68 -10.23
C THR A 46 3.19 6.47 -9.64
N ALA A 47 4.23 6.53 -10.49
CA ALA A 47 5.64 6.41 -10.09
C ALA A 47 6.54 7.30 -10.96
N GLY A 48 7.81 7.47 -10.56
CA GLY A 48 8.81 8.21 -11.31
C GLY A 48 10.22 7.68 -11.03
N LEU A 49 11.13 7.89 -11.98
CA LEU A 49 12.56 7.57 -11.84
C LEU A 49 13.32 8.87 -11.50
N PRO A 50 14.12 8.90 -10.42
CA PRO A 50 14.98 10.05 -10.15
C PRO A 50 16.07 10.16 -11.22
N GLN A 51 16.46 11.39 -11.57
CA GLN A 51 17.59 11.62 -12.46
C GLN A 51 18.89 11.24 -11.73
N PRO A 52 19.72 10.33 -12.28
CA PRO A 52 21.03 10.04 -11.70
C PRO A 52 21.93 11.28 -11.75
N VAL A 53 22.74 11.46 -10.72
CA VAL A 53 23.85 12.44 -10.69
C VAL A 53 25.08 11.92 -11.40
#